data_AF-A0A563DQY7-F1
#
_entry.id   AF-A0A563DQY7-F1
#
_cell.length_a   1.000
_cell.length_b   1.000
_cell.length_c   1.000
_cell.angle_alpha   90.00
_cell.angle_beta   90.00
_cell.angle_gamma   90.00
#
_symmetry.space_group_name_H-M   'P 1'
#
loop_
_entity.id
_entity.type
_entity.pdbx_description
1 polymer ?
#
loop_
_entity_poly.entity_id
_entity_poly.type
_entity_poly.pdbx_seq_one_letter_code
_entity_poly.pdbx_strand_id
1 'polypeptide(L)'
;MPLTVPVLRVLEACRGQRTSGPLILRPLSGKPVDRRDVYRMVTRIAKASAIPRHISPHSLRHAAITNALDAGVPLRDAQILARHADPRTTEHYDRARGDLDRHGVHFLTAYVAGV
;
A
#
# COMPACT_ATOMS: atom_id res chain seq x y z
N MET A 1 4.99 11.21 -5.46
CA MET A 1 4.39 9.85 -5.38
C MET A 1 3.00 9.96 -5.99
N PRO A 2 2.63 9.12 -6.96
CA PRO A 2 1.29 9.17 -7.54
C PRO A 2 0.24 8.93 -6.46
N LEU A 3 -0.86 9.68 -6.50
CA LEU A 3 -2.03 9.48 -5.63
C LEU A 3 -3.17 8.98 -6.50
N THR A 4 -3.86 7.95 -6.03
CA THR A 4 -5.10 7.50 -6.69
C THR A 4 -6.21 8.51 -6.41
N VAL A 5 -7.16 8.65 -7.34
CA VAL A 5 -8.30 9.58 -7.20
C VAL A 5 -9.07 9.37 -5.89
N PRO A 6 -9.34 8.13 -5.41
CA PRO A 6 -9.99 7.95 -4.11
C PRO A 6 -9.19 8.50 -2.94
N VAL A 7 -7.86 8.29 -2.92
CA VAL A 7 -7.00 8.83 -1.86
C VAL A 7 -6.97 10.35 -1.93
N LEU A 8 -6.85 10.92 -3.13
CA LEU A 8 -6.88 12.37 -3.32
C LEU A 8 -8.18 12.96 -2.76
N ARG A 9 -9.35 12.38 -3.07
CA ARG A 9 -10.63 12.86 -2.54
C ARG A 9 -10.67 12.87 -1.01
N VAL A 10 -10.14 11.84 -0.36
CA VAL A 10 -10.06 11.79 1.12
C VAL A 10 -9.12 12.87 1.64
N LEU A 11 -7.97 13.07 1.01
CA LEU A 11 -7.02 14.11 1.42
C LEU A 11 -7.58 15.52 1.22
N GLU A 12 -8.31 15.76 0.13
CA GLU A 12 -9.01 17.03 -0.10
C GLU A 12 -10.09 17.28 0.95
N ALA A 13 -10.86 16.25 1.32
CA ALA A 13 -11.83 16.35 2.41
C ALA A 13 -11.16 16.65 3.76
N CYS A 14 -10.01 16.03 4.06
CA CYS A 14 -9.24 16.35 5.25
C CYS A 14 -8.68 17.79 5.22
N ARG A 15 -8.19 18.24 4.06
CA ARG A 15 -7.63 19.58 3.86
C ARG A 15 -8.70 20.66 4.06
N GLY A 16 -9.88 20.45 3.49
CA GLY A 16 -10.91 21.49 3.40
C GLY A 16 -10.38 22.70 2.63
N GLN A 17 -10.61 23.91 3.15
CA GLN A 17 -10.15 25.15 2.53
C GLN A 17 -8.70 25.53 2.89
N ARG A 18 -8.03 24.75 3.75
CA ARG A 18 -6.68 25.10 4.23
C ARG A 18 -5.65 25.01 3.11
N THR A 19 -4.76 25.99 3.06
CA THR A 19 -3.66 26.06 2.07
C THR A 19 -2.30 25.80 2.71
N SER A 20 -2.22 25.74 4.04
CA SER A 20 -0.99 25.46 4.80
C SER A 20 -1.26 24.65 6.06
N GLY A 21 -0.17 24.14 6.68
CA GLY A 21 -0.22 23.34 7.91
C GLY A 21 -0.43 21.83 7.69
N PRO A 22 -0.58 21.05 8.77
CA PRO A 22 -0.68 19.60 8.69
C PRO A 22 -1.98 19.14 8.02
N LEU A 23 -1.90 18.14 7.13
CA LEU A 23 -3.04 17.71 6.32
C LEU A 23 -4.15 17.04 7.14
N ILE A 24 -3.77 16.16 8.07
CA ILE A 24 -4.71 15.37 8.89
C ILE A 24 -4.67 15.88 10.34
N LEU A 25 -5.83 16.32 10.82
CA LEU A 25 -5.99 16.87 12.17
C LEU A 25 -6.94 16.00 12.99
N ARG A 26 -6.80 16.07 14.32
CA ARG A 26 -7.75 15.52 15.27
C ARG A 26 -9.05 16.31 15.19
N PRO A 27 -10.22 15.66 15.02
CA PRO A 27 -11.49 16.36 14.81
C PRO A 27 -11.85 17.35 15.91
N LEU A 28 -11.57 17.02 17.18
CA LEU A 28 -11.97 17.84 18.33
C LEU A 28 -10.95 18.92 18.69
N SER A 29 -9.65 18.60 18.63
CA SER A 29 -8.61 19.52 19.14
C SER A 29 -7.93 20.34 18.05
N GLY A 30 -8.17 20.05 16.76
CA GLY A 30 -7.50 20.72 15.64
C GLY A 30 -5.98 20.50 15.55
N LYS A 31 -5.40 19.70 16.45
CA LYS A 31 -3.97 19.37 16.46
C LYS A 31 -3.68 18.29 15.42
N PRO A 32 -2.47 18.26 14.82
CA PRO A 32 -2.08 17.17 13.94
C PRO A 32 -2.21 15.80 14.63
N VAL A 33 -2.60 14.80 13.85
CA VAL A 33 -2.57 13.41 14.31
C VAL A 33 -1.14 12.96 14.55
N ASP A 34 -0.93 12.16 15.59
CA ASP A 34 0.36 11.53 15.86
C ASP A 34 0.36 10.04 15.52
N ARG A 35 1.52 9.38 15.68
CA ARG A 35 1.67 7.94 15.41
C ARG A 35 0.72 7.07 16.23
N ARG A 36 0.44 7.44 17.48
CA ARG A 36 -0.44 6.67 18.38
C ARG A 36 -1.89 6.84 17.96
N ASP A 37 -2.28 8.01 17.48
CA ASP A 37 -3.61 8.24 16.90
C ASP A 37 -3.86 7.31 15.72
N VAL A 38 -2.94 7.28 14.75
CA VAL A 38 -3.07 6.43 13.56
C VAL A 38 -3.15 4.96 13.95
N TYR A 39 -2.31 4.51 14.89
CA TYR A 39 -2.37 3.14 15.40
C TYR A 39 -3.74 2.81 16.01
N ARG A 40 -4.24 3.68 16.91
CA ARG A 40 -5.55 3.51 17.54
C ARG A 40 -6.69 3.51 16.53
N MET A 41 -6.63 4.36 15.51
CA MET A 41 -7.62 4.41 14.43
C MET A 41 -7.68 3.08 13.67
N VAL A 42 -6.53 2.56 13.24
CA VAL A 42 -6.45 1.28 12.52
C VAL A 42 -6.93 0.12 13.39
N THR A 43 -6.47 0.04 14.64
CA THR A 43 -6.91 -1.02 15.56
C THR A 43 -8.42 -0.96 15.83
N ARG A 44 -8.99 0.24 15.98
CA ARG A 44 -10.43 0.43 16.19
C ARG A 44 -11.23 -0.06 14.98
N ILE A 45 -10.80 0.27 13.76
CA ILE A 45 -11.44 -0.18 12.52
C ILE A 45 -11.37 -1.70 12.42
N ALA A 46 -10.19 -2.30 12.65
CA ALA A 46 -10.02 -3.74 12.58
C ALA A 46 -10.90 -4.51 13.58
N LYS A 47 -11.03 -3.99 14.82
CA LYS A 47 -11.94 -4.53 15.83
C LYS A 47 -13.41 -4.42 15.41
N ALA A 48 -13.82 -3.26 14.90
CA ALA A 48 -15.19 -3.06 14.41
C ALA A 48 -15.53 -3.96 13.21
N SER A 49 -14.54 -4.32 12.40
CA SER A 49 -14.68 -5.26 11.28
C SER A 49 -14.51 -6.74 11.68
N ALA A 50 -14.42 -7.06 12.97
CA ALA A 50 -14.25 -8.43 13.49
C ALA A 50 -13.06 -9.21 12.88
N ILE A 51 -11.97 -8.51 12.53
CA ILE A 51 -10.78 -9.17 11.99
C ILE A 51 -10.08 -9.92 13.13
N PRO A 52 -9.89 -11.25 13.05
CA PRO A 52 -9.38 -12.08 14.15
C PRO A 52 -7.86 -11.91 14.39
N ARG A 53 -7.21 -11.05 13.61
CA ARG A 53 -5.76 -10.80 13.66
C ARG A 53 -5.47 -9.39 14.14
N HIS A 54 -4.30 -9.21 14.75
CA HIS A 54 -3.83 -7.89 15.14
C HIS A 54 -3.44 -7.08 13.89
N ILE A 55 -4.20 -6.04 13.58
CA ILE A 55 -3.95 -5.13 12.44
C ILE A 55 -3.35 -3.81 12.94
N SER A 56 -2.26 -3.42 12.31
CA SER A 56 -1.53 -2.17 12.55
C SER A 56 -1.36 -1.37 11.24
N PRO A 57 -0.88 -0.12 11.30
CA PRO A 57 -0.53 0.63 10.09
C PRO A 57 0.48 -0.10 9.19
N HIS A 58 1.40 -0.89 9.79
CA HIS A 58 2.35 -1.67 9.01
C HIS A 58 1.69 -2.84 8.28
N SER A 59 0.66 -3.46 8.88
CA SER A 59 -0.18 -4.48 8.23
C SER A 59 -0.83 -3.95 6.95
N LEU A 60 -1.29 -2.69 6.94
CA LEU A 60 -1.85 -2.05 5.75
C LEU A 60 -0.79 -1.85 4.65
N ARG A 61 0.45 -1.48 5.03
CA ARG A 61 1.57 -1.39 4.08
C ARG A 61 1.89 -2.75 3.47
N HIS A 62 1.98 -3.80 4.29
CA HIS A 62 2.21 -5.16 3.81
C HIS A 62 1.14 -5.59 2.81
N ALA A 63 -0.14 -5.35 3.15
CA ALA A 63 -1.25 -5.67 2.26
C ALA A 63 -1.14 -4.94 0.92
N ALA A 64 -0.78 -3.64 0.92
CA ALA A 64 -0.61 -2.88 -0.32
C ALA A 64 0.50 -3.45 -1.22
N ILE A 65 1.64 -3.83 -0.64
CA ILE A 65 2.77 -4.42 -1.39
C ILE A 65 2.38 -5.79 -1.94
N THR A 66 1.79 -6.61 -1.09
CA THR A 66 1.41 -7.98 -1.45
C THR A 66 0.34 -7.98 -2.55
N ASN A 67 -0.68 -7.12 -2.42
CA ASN A 67 -1.72 -6.99 -3.43
C ASN A 67 -1.18 -6.48 -4.78
N ALA A 68 -0.18 -5.60 -4.76
CA ALA A 68 0.47 -5.16 -6.00
C ALA A 68 1.17 -6.34 -6.70
N LEU A 69 1.94 -7.14 -5.96
CA LEU A 69 2.63 -8.32 -6.51
C LEU A 69 1.63 -9.39 -6.98
N ASP A 70 0.60 -9.68 -6.19
CA ASP A 70 -0.47 -10.62 -6.55
C ASP A 70 -1.18 -10.17 -7.84
N ALA A 71 -1.39 -8.86 -8.03
CA ALA A 71 -1.94 -8.26 -9.25
C ALA A 71 -0.96 -8.26 -10.45
N GLY A 72 0.27 -8.76 -10.29
CA GLY A 72 1.25 -8.86 -11.38
C GLY A 72 2.07 -7.59 -11.60
N VAL A 73 2.04 -6.63 -10.66
CA VAL A 73 2.94 -5.48 -10.70
C VAL A 73 4.39 -5.97 -10.61
N PRO A 74 5.29 -5.54 -11.50
CA PRO A 74 6.69 -5.94 -11.45
C PRO A 74 7.32 -5.65 -10.07
N LEU A 75 8.20 -6.54 -9.60
CA LEU A 75 8.85 -6.42 -8.29
C LEU A 75 9.50 -5.04 -8.08
N ARG A 76 10.11 -4.48 -9.13
CA ARG A 76 10.73 -3.15 -9.08
C ARG A 76 9.71 -2.04 -8.84
N ASP A 77 8.54 -2.11 -9.46
CA ASP A 77 7.49 -1.10 -9.28
C ASP A 77 6.82 -1.25 -7.92
N ALA A 78 6.63 -2.49 -7.45
CA ALA A 78 6.19 -2.76 -6.08
C ALA A 78 7.21 -2.24 -5.04
N GLN A 79 8.52 -2.33 -5.32
CA GLN A 79 9.58 -1.76 -4.49
C GLN A 79 9.49 -0.23 -4.43
N ILE A 80 9.22 0.44 -5.56
CA ILE A 80 9.04 1.90 -5.62
C ILE A 80 7.81 2.32 -4.82
N LEU A 81 6.69 1.60 -4.98
CA LEU A 81 5.48 1.78 -4.16
C LEU A 81 5.80 1.62 -2.66
N ALA A 82 6.56 0.58 -2.33
CA ALA A 82 6.99 0.28 -0.97
C ALA A 82 8.11 1.19 -0.46
N ARG A 83 8.68 2.08 -1.27
CA ARG A 83 9.87 2.89 -0.94
C ARG A 83 10.97 2.09 -0.23
N HIS A 84 11.17 0.83 -0.61
CA HIS A 84 12.22 0.00 -0.03
C HIS A 84 13.54 0.27 -0.74
N ALA A 85 14.59 0.51 0.04
CA ALA A 85 15.94 0.69 -0.51
C ALA A 85 16.51 -0.64 -1.04
N ASP A 86 16.32 -1.72 -0.29
CA ASP A 86 16.78 -3.07 -0.66
C ASP A 86 15.62 -3.89 -1.28
N PRO A 87 15.77 -4.40 -2.52
CA PRO A 87 14.81 -5.30 -3.16
C PRO A 87 14.43 -6.52 -2.31
N ARG A 88 15.35 -7.06 -1.51
CA ARG A 88 15.12 -8.22 -0.63
C ARG A 88 13.99 -7.97 0.36
N THR A 89 13.78 -6.72 0.76
CA THR A 89 12.69 -6.33 1.66
C THR A 89 11.33 -6.50 0.99
N THR A 90 11.26 -6.28 -0.33
CA THR A 90 10.04 -6.43 -1.13
C THR A 90 9.81 -7.88 -1.54
N GLU A 91 10.88 -8.60 -1.86
CA GLU A 91 10.83 -10.02 -2.22
C GLU A 91 10.20 -10.92 -1.17
N HIS A 92 10.26 -10.54 0.12
CA HIS A 92 9.57 -11.28 1.18
C HIS A 92 8.04 -11.33 0.99
N TYR A 93 7.46 -10.39 0.24
CA TYR A 93 6.03 -10.37 -0.08
C TYR A 93 5.69 -11.08 -1.39
N ASP A 94 6.68 -11.46 -2.18
CA ASP A 94 6.46 -12.14 -3.44
C ASP A 94 6.17 -13.63 -3.18
N ARG A 95 4.88 -13.94 -3.14
CA ARG A 95 4.39 -15.32 -3.00
C ARG A 95 4.32 -16.06 -4.33
N ALA A 96 4.52 -15.37 -5.45
CA ALA A 96 4.42 -15.94 -6.81
C ALA A 96 5.75 -16.51 -7.31
N ARG A 97 6.79 -16.58 -6.48
CA ARG A 97 8.11 -17.16 -6.85
C ARG A 97 8.07 -18.57 -7.47
N GLY A 98 7.00 -19.34 -7.26
CA GLY A 98 6.79 -20.67 -7.83
C GLY A 98 5.67 -20.75 -8.86
N ASP A 99 5.10 -19.62 -9.28
CA ASP A 99 4.01 -19.57 -10.24
C ASP A 99 4.53 -19.79 -11.67
N LEU A 100 4.33 -20.99 -12.19
CA LEU A 100 4.78 -21.38 -13.53
C LEU A 100 4.01 -20.65 -14.64
N ASP A 101 2.78 -20.20 -14.38
CA ASP A 101 1.96 -19.50 -15.38
C ASP A 101 2.53 -18.11 -15.71
N ARG A 102 3.29 -17.53 -14.77
CA ARG A 102 4.00 -16.25 -14.95
C ARG A 102 5.48 -16.44 -15.24
N HIS A 103 5.91 -17.66 -15.57
CA HIS A 103 7.31 -17.94 -15.82
C HIS A 103 7.81 -17.14 -17.03
N GLY A 104 8.99 -16.53 -16.90
CA GLY A 104 9.57 -15.65 -17.93
C GLY A 104 9.74 -16.33 -19.29
N VAL A 105 9.72 -17.67 -19.32
CA VAL A 105 9.72 -18.46 -20.56
C VAL A 105 8.51 -18.14 -21.45
N HIS A 106 7.32 -17.93 -20.88
CA HIS A 106 6.13 -17.61 -21.66
C HIS A 106 6.23 -16.23 -22.33
N PHE A 107 6.78 -15.24 -21.62
CA PHE A 107 7.08 -13.92 -22.17
C PHE A 107 8.15 -13.98 -23.26
N LEU A 108 9.22 -14.75 -23.04
CA LEU A 108 10.28 -14.94 -24.04
C LEU A 108 9.75 -15.63 -25.29
N THR A 109 8.93 -16.67 -25.13
CA THR A 109 8.29 -17.38 -26.25
C THR A 109 7.41 -16.44 -27.05
N ALA A 110 6.55 -15.64 -26.41
CA ALA A 110 5.72 -14.65 -27.10
C ALA A 110 6.58 -13.63 -27.87
N TYR A 111 7.58 -13.06 -27.20
CA TYR A 111 8.49 -12.08 -27.81
C TYR A 111 9.28 -12.63 -29.00
N VAL A 112 9.86 -13.82 -28.87
CA VAL A 112 10.63 -14.47 -29.94
C VAL A 112 9.72 -14.97 -31.07
N ALA A 113 8.52 -15.43 -30.75
CA ALA A 113 7.52 -15.83 -31.74
C ALA A 113 6.86 -14.64 -32.46
N GLY A 114 7.09 -13.41 -32.00
CA GLY A 114 6.55 -12.20 -32.61
C GLY A 114 5.04 -12.02 -32.42
N VAL A 115 4.46 -12.66 -31.40
CA VAL A 115 3.04 -12.56 -31.00
C VAL A 115 2.88 -11.85 -29.67
#